data_AF-A0AAW8HJH5-F1
#
_entry.id   AF-A0AAW8HJH5-F1
#
_cell.length_a   1.000
_cell.length_b   1.000
_cell.length_c   1.000
_cell.angle_alpha   90.00
_cell.angle_beta   90.00
_cell.angle_gamma   90.00
#
_symmetry.space_group_name_H-M   'P 1'
#
loop_
_entity.id
_entity.type
_entity.pdbx_description
1 polymer ?
#
loop_
_entity_poly.entity_id
_entity_poly.type
_entity_poly.pdbx_seq_one_letter_code
_entity_poly.pdbx_strand_id
1 'polypeptide(L)'
;MSTITKEWLQQKIADMEATRDDIPFGLGEDGTNTLAALRIALATLDVEPVAWTDEQELVDVEKFGCGYLFTVNPITPNADPRRVIRLCRMLEIE
;
A
#
# COMPACT_ATOMS: atom_id res chain seq x y z
N MET A 1 -15.94 5.90 -12.92
CA MET A 1 -15.00 5.08 -12.14
C MET A 1 -15.67 4.77 -10.83
N SER A 2 -15.84 3.50 -10.47
CA SER A 2 -16.34 3.13 -9.14
C SER A 2 -15.20 3.33 -8.14
N THR A 3 -15.39 4.24 -7.18
CA THR A 3 -14.43 4.47 -6.11
C THR A 3 -14.52 3.30 -5.13
N ILE A 4 -13.41 2.62 -4.86
CA ILE A 4 -13.33 1.65 -3.77
C ILE A 4 -13.51 2.44 -2.47
N THR A 5 -14.56 2.16 -1.71
CA THR A 5 -14.81 2.84 -0.45
C THR A 5 -14.17 2.11 0.72
N LYS A 6 -13.92 2.85 1.81
CA LYS A 6 -13.37 2.29 3.05
C LYS A 6 -14.26 1.19 3.62
N GLU A 7 -15.57 1.42 3.60
CA GLU A 7 -16.58 0.49 4.10
C GLU A 7 -16.60 -0.80 3.29
N TRP A 8 -16.44 -0.69 1.96
CA TRP A 8 -16.37 -1.86 1.10
C TRP A 8 -15.14 -2.72 1.42
N LEU A 9 -13.97 -2.10 1.64
CA LEU A 9 -12.75 -2.81 2.03
C LEU A 9 -12.90 -3.48 3.40
N GLN A 10 -13.45 -2.76 4.39
CA GLN A 10 -13.69 -3.30 5.72
C GLN A 10 -14.64 -4.50 5.69
N GLN A 11 -15.75 -4.40 4.94
CA GLN A 11 -16.69 -5.51 4.79
C GLN A 11 -16.02 -6.72 4.13
N LYS A 12 -15.24 -6.50 3.06
CA LYS A 12 -14.57 -7.59 2.35
C LYS A 12 -13.51 -8.29 3.19
N ILE A 13 -12.75 -7.53 3.98
CA ILE A 13 -11.78 -8.07 4.95
C ILE A 13 -12.51 -8.94 5.99
N ALA A 14 -13.59 -8.41 6.58
CA ALA A 14 -14.37 -9.15 7.57
C ALA A 14 -14.97 -10.46 7.01
N ASP A 15 -15.52 -10.43 5.79
CA ASP A 15 -16.05 -11.63 5.11
C ASP A 15 -14.94 -12.70 4.93
N MET A 16 -13.75 -12.27 4.52
CA MET A 16 -12.60 -13.16 4.28
C MET A 16 -11.99 -13.70 5.57
N GLU A 17 -11.93 -12.91 6.63
CA GLU A 17 -11.45 -13.34 7.95
C GLU A 17 -12.40 -14.35 8.58
N ALA A 18 -13.72 -14.13 8.49
CA ALA A 18 -14.70 -15.11 8.92
C ALA A 18 -14.54 -16.45 8.16
N THR A 19 -14.35 -16.37 6.83
CA THR A 19 -14.08 -17.55 6.00
C THR A 19 -12.79 -18.27 6.40
N ARG A 20 -11.73 -17.51 6.73
CA ARG A 20 -10.47 -18.08 7.23
C ARG A 20 -10.67 -18.85 8.53
N ASP A 21 -11.44 -18.28 9.44
CA ASP A 21 -11.64 -18.83 10.79
C ASP A 21 -12.56 -20.06 10.80
N ASP A 22 -13.49 -20.16 9.83
CA ASP A 22 -14.35 -21.34 9.64
C ASP A 22 -13.63 -22.55 9.01
N ILE A 23 -12.51 -22.34 8.32
CA ILE A 23 -11.77 -23.41 7.64
C ILE A 23 -10.66 -23.95 8.58
N PRO A 24 -10.63 -25.25 8.92
CA PRO A 24 -9.63 -25.82 9.83
C PRO A 24 -8.16 -25.63 9.41
N PHE A 25 -7.93 -25.43 8.11
CA PHE A 25 -6.60 -25.21 7.52
C PHE A 25 -6.37 -23.75 7.10
N GLY A 26 -7.31 -22.84 7.39
CA GLY A 26 -7.28 -21.44 6.97
C GLY A 26 -7.52 -21.24 5.47
N LEU A 27 -7.20 -20.04 4.99
CA LEU A 27 -7.23 -19.73 3.56
C LEU A 27 -6.02 -20.34 2.84
N GLY A 28 -6.19 -20.67 1.56
CA GLY A 28 -5.04 -20.94 0.68
C GLY A 28 -4.12 -19.71 0.54
N GLU A 29 -2.96 -19.92 -0.08
CA GLU A 29 -1.96 -18.86 -0.33
C GLU A 29 -2.57 -17.64 -1.03
N ASP A 30 -3.33 -17.84 -2.11
CA ASP A 30 -4.00 -16.76 -2.85
C ASP A 30 -4.98 -15.98 -1.96
N GLY A 31 -5.72 -16.66 -1.10
CA GLY A 31 -6.66 -16.04 -0.17
C GLY A 31 -5.95 -15.22 0.90
N THR A 32 -4.83 -15.75 1.42
CA THR A 32 -3.97 -15.07 2.39
C THR A 32 -3.33 -13.82 1.78
N ASN A 33 -2.79 -13.94 0.56
CA ASN A 33 -2.20 -12.81 -0.19
C ASN A 33 -3.25 -11.74 -0.52
N THR A 34 -4.46 -12.17 -0.90
CA THR A 34 -5.56 -11.24 -1.18
C THR A 34 -5.99 -10.49 0.09
N LEU A 35 -6.12 -11.17 1.22
CA LEU A 35 -6.48 -10.55 2.50
C LEU A 35 -5.41 -9.53 2.93
N ALA A 36 -4.12 -9.86 2.78
CA ALA A 36 -3.02 -8.95 3.07
C ALA A 36 -3.06 -7.70 2.18
N ALA A 37 -3.28 -7.87 0.87
CA ALA A 37 -3.42 -6.76 -0.06
C ALA A 37 -4.59 -5.84 0.29
N LEU A 38 -5.74 -6.39 0.71
CA LEU A 38 -6.89 -5.60 1.15
C LEU A 38 -6.61 -4.82 2.44
N ARG A 39 -5.91 -5.42 3.41
CA ARG A 39 -5.49 -4.73 4.65
C ARG A 39 -4.54 -3.57 4.34
N ILE A 40 -3.59 -3.76 3.43
CA ILE A 40 -2.69 -2.69 2.96
C ILE A 40 -3.51 -1.60 2.28
N ALA A 41 -4.41 -1.95 1.35
CA ALA A 41 -5.26 -0.98 0.66
C ALA A 41 -6.07 -0.13 1.66
N LEU A 42 -6.67 -0.76 2.67
CA LEU A 42 -7.41 -0.07 3.74
C LEU A 42 -6.50 0.87 4.54
N ALA A 43 -5.31 0.41 4.93
CA ALA A 43 -4.34 1.23 5.67
C ALA A 43 -3.85 2.42 4.84
N THR A 44 -3.70 2.27 3.52
CA THR A 44 -3.23 3.35 2.64
C THR A 44 -4.28 4.40 2.29
N LEU A 45 -5.57 4.11 2.51
CA LEU A 45 -6.66 4.99 2.07
C LEU A 45 -6.73 6.31 2.87
N ASP A 46 -6.40 6.26 4.16
CA ASP A 46 -6.47 7.41 5.07
C ASP A 46 -5.11 8.06 5.37
N VAL A 47 -4.01 7.50 4.83
CA VAL A 47 -2.66 7.94 5.19
C VAL A 47 -2.16 9.00 4.22
N GLU A 48 -1.76 10.14 4.77
CA GLU A 48 -1.03 11.15 4.02
C GLU A 48 0.40 10.68 3.72
N PRO A 49 0.86 10.82 2.46
CA PRO A 49 2.22 10.48 2.09
C PRO A 49 3.22 11.38 2.84
N VAL A 50 4.32 10.79 3.32
CA VAL A 50 5.37 11.51 4.05
C VAL A 50 6.48 12.01 3.12
N ALA A 51 6.71 11.30 2.02
CA ALA A 51 7.69 11.61 1.00
C ALA A 51 7.26 11.00 -0.34
N TRP A 52 7.96 11.34 -1.41
CA TRP A 52 7.90 10.58 -2.66
C TRP A 52 9.30 10.28 -3.18
N THR A 53 9.41 9.27 -4.01
CA THR A 53 10.63 8.88 -4.72
C THR A 53 10.25 8.40 -6.12
N ASP A 54 11.22 7.98 -6.93
CA ASP A 54 10.95 7.41 -8.25
C ASP A 54 11.66 6.08 -8.48
N GLU A 55 11.30 5.38 -9.56
CA GLU A 55 11.82 4.05 -9.89
C GLU A 55 13.36 4.01 -9.94
N GLN A 56 14.01 5.04 -10.48
CA GLN A 56 15.47 5.08 -10.59
C GLN A 56 16.13 5.14 -9.22
N GLU A 57 15.58 5.93 -8.31
CA GLU A 57 16.08 6.04 -6.93
C GLU A 57 15.91 4.73 -6.18
N LEU A 58 14.83 3.98 -6.42
CA LEU A 58 14.64 2.65 -5.82
C LEU A 58 15.66 1.62 -6.35
N VAL A 59 15.98 1.67 -7.66
CA VAL A 59 17.05 0.86 -8.25
C VAL A 59 18.40 1.22 -7.65
N ASP A 60 18.67 2.50 -7.43
CA ASP A 60 19.91 2.96 -6.82
C ASP A 60 19.99 2.56 -5.32
N VAL A 61 18.87 2.56 -4.61
CA VAL A 61 18.79 2.00 -3.24
C VAL A 61 19.15 0.53 -3.22
N GLU A 62 18.62 -0.28 -4.14
CA GLU A 62 18.95 -1.71 -4.22
C GLU A 62 20.43 -1.94 -4.56
N LYS A 63 20.99 -1.14 -5.48
CA LYS A 63 22.34 -1.34 -6.01
C LYS A 63 23.44 -0.76 -5.12
N PHE A 64 23.19 0.40 -4.52
CA PHE A 64 24.19 1.21 -3.83
C PHE A 64 23.85 1.45 -2.36
N GLY A 65 22.65 1.09 -1.91
CA GLY A 65 22.19 1.31 -0.54
C GLY A 65 21.74 2.74 -0.24
N CYS A 66 21.56 3.59 -1.26
CA CYS A 66 21.13 4.97 -1.10
C CYS A 66 20.29 5.46 -2.28
N GLY A 67 19.39 6.41 -2.01
CA GLY A 67 18.57 7.09 -3.02
C GLY A 67 17.90 8.32 -2.43
N TYR A 68 17.40 9.20 -3.30
CA TYR A 68 16.79 10.46 -2.92
C TYR A 68 15.32 10.29 -2.49
N LEU A 69 14.98 11.05 -1.45
CA LEU A 69 13.63 11.23 -0.93
C LEU A 69 13.23 12.69 -1.14
N PHE A 70 12.05 12.90 -1.72
CA PHE A 70 11.53 14.21 -2.06
C PHE A 70 10.32 14.57 -1.20
N THR A 71 10.13 15.87 -0.97
CA THR A 71 8.98 16.41 -0.25
C THR A 71 7.71 16.25 -1.08
N VAL A 72 6.61 15.84 -0.43
CA VAL A 72 5.31 15.64 -1.11
C VAL A 72 4.65 16.95 -1.53
N ASN A 73 4.89 18.04 -0.79
CA ASN A 73 4.30 19.33 -1.12
C ASN A 73 5.29 20.49 -0.89
N PRO A 74 5.77 21.17 -1.96
CA PRO A 74 5.44 20.94 -3.36
C PRO A 74 6.17 19.72 -3.95
N ILE A 75 5.52 19.02 -4.89
CA ILE A 75 6.22 18.14 -5.83
C ILE A 75 7.08 19.03 -6.73
N THR A 76 8.33 18.62 -6.98
CA THR A 76 9.26 19.36 -7.84
C THR A 76 8.61 19.64 -9.20
N PRO A 77 8.62 20.89 -9.72
CA PRO A 77 7.90 21.24 -10.96
C PRO A 77 8.26 20.41 -12.19
N ASN A 78 9.46 19.82 -12.19
CA ASN A 78 10.00 19.01 -13.28
C ASN A 78 9.80 17.50 -13.09
N ALA A 79 9.13 17.07 -12.01
CA ALA A 79 8.86 15.66 -11.76
C ALA A 79 7.83 15.12 -12.76
N ASP A 80 8.13 13.98 -13.39
CA ASP A 80 7.13 13.25 -14.18
C ASP A 80 6.11 12.62 -13.22
N PRO A 81 4.82 13.02 -13.26
CA PRO A 81 3.80 12.48 -12.37
C PRO A 81 3.65 10.95 -12.45
N ARG A 82 4.04 10.31 -13.58
CA ARG A 82 3.98 8.85 -13.75
C ARG A 82 5.09 8.12 -13.00
N ARG A 83 6.16 8.82 -12.66
CA ARG A 83 7.31 8.27 -11.92
C ARG A 83 7.23 8.54 -10.42
N VAL A 84 6.25 9.34 -9.97
CA VAL A 84 6.08 9.69 -8.55
C VAL A 84 5.51 8.49 -7.79
N ILE A 85 6.37 7.85 -7.00
CA ILE A 85 6.01 6.80 -6.05
C ILE A 85 5.86 7.46 -4.68
N ARG A 86 4.63 7.53 -4.18
CA ARG A 86 4.34 8.09 -2.85
C ARG A 86 4.68 7.09 -1.77
N LEU A 87 5.40 7.56 -0.75
CA LEU A 87 5.79 6.78 0.41
C LEU A 87 4.89 7.17 1.57
N CYS A 88 4.14 6.21 2.08
CA CYS A 88 3.26 6.37 3.23
C CYS A 88 3.89 5.67 4.44
N ARG A 89 3.70 6.25 5.63
CA ARG A 89 4.03 5.54 6.87
C ARG A 89 3.00 4.44 7.05
N MET A 90 3.45 3.19 7.08
CA MET A 90 2.58 2.10 7.47
C MET A 90 2.30 2.22 8.97
N LEU A 91 1.04 2.47 9.32
CA LEU A 91 0.60 2.35 10.71
C LEU A 91 0.63 0.86 11.03
N GLU A 92 1.30 0.47 12.12
CA GLU A 92 1.30 -0.91 12.59
C GLU A 92 -0.16 -1.34 12.77
N ILE A 93 -0.59 -2.31 11.96
CA ILE A 93 -1.90 -2.92 12.08
C ILE A 93 -1.66 -4.10 13.03
N GLU A 94 -1.97 -3.93 14.32
CA GLU A 94 -2.01 -5.03 15.30
C GLU A 94 -2.88 -6.21 14.79
#